data_AF-A0A2U1KEE7-F1
#
_entry.id   AF-A0A2U1KEE7-F1
#
_cell.length_a   1.000
_cell.length_b   1.000
_cell.length_c   1.000
_cell.angle_alpha   90.00
_cell.angle_beta   90.00
_cell.angle_gamma   90.00
#
_symmetry.space_group_name_H-M   'P 1'
#
loop_
_entity.id
_entity.type
_entity.pdbx_description
1 polymer ?
#
loop_
_entity_poly.entity_id
_entity_poly.type
_entity_poly.pdbx_seq_one_letter_code
_entity_poly.pdbx_strand_id
1 'polypeptide(L)'
;MNVLCGCGEVARLRTSWTQHNPARRFLGCPNYLDPTTNCNFFQWVDAPLPNRWYQARMYEMHLNVINAQQEIAQAKNNLSRSNFYNRILIVLIVSMLVIRFIS
;
A
#
# COMPACT_ATOMS: atom_id res chain seq x y z
N MET A 1 16.80 16.06 18.39
CA MET A 1 18.06 15.60 17.76
C MET A 1 17.71 14.62 16.67
N ASN A 2 18.30 14.76 15.48
CA ASN A 2 18.13 13.79 14.40
C ASN A 2 19.12 12.63 14.62
N VAL A 3 18.65 11.39 14.51
CA VAL A 3 19.50 10.21 14.55
C VAL A 3 20.07 10.00 13.14
N LEU A 4 21.40 9.92 13.04
CA LEU A 4 22.08 9.64 11.78
C LEU A 4 22.36 8.13 11.66
N CYS A 5 22.27 7.60 10.44
CA CYS A 5 22.67 6.23 10.13
C CYS A 5 24.18 6.14 9.86
N GLY A 6 24.69 4.94 9.60
CA GLY A 6 26.09 4.71 9.23
C GLY A 6 26.54 5.38 7.92
N CYS A 7 25.60 5.79 7.05
CA CYS A 7 25.90 6.58 5.86
C CYS A 7 26.10 8.08 6.17
N GLY A 8 25.87 8.53 7.41
CA GLY A 8 25.84 9.94 7.78
C GLY A 8 24.52 10.66 7.43
N GLU A 9 23.53 9.95 6.89
CA GLU A 9 22.22 10.49 6.57
C GLU A 9 21.22 10.39 7.72
N VAL A 10 20.18 11.22 7.72
CA VAL A 10 19.11 11.16 8.72
C VAL A 10 18.33 9.85 8.60
N ALA A 11 18.31 9.06 9.68
CA ALA A 11 17.57 7.82 9.76
C ALA A 11 16.06 8.08 9.63
N ARG A 12 15.37 7.19 8.90
CA ARG A 12 13.93 7.33 8.60
C ARG A 12 13.10 6.55 9.61
N LEU A 13 12.11 7.21 10.19
CA LEU A 13 11.11 6.57 11.03
C LEU A 13 10.15 5.74 10.18
N ARG A 14 9.96 4.47 10.56
CA ARG A 14 9.08 3.51 9.89
C ARG A 14 8.35 2.66 10.91
N THR A 15 7.28 2.00 10.47
CA THR A 15 6.52 1.05 11.28
C THR A 15 6.71 -0.35 10.72
N SER A 16 7.08 -1.30 11.58
CA SER A 16 7.10 -2.72 11.21
C SER A 16 5.69 -3.28 11.23
N TRP A 17 5.37 -4.05 10.20
CA TRP A 17 4.14 -4.82 10.09
C TRP A 17 4.41 -6.33 9.99
N THR A 18 5.58 -6.76 10.47
CA THR A 18 5.88 -8.19 10.59
C THR A 18 5.02 -8.81 11.69
N GLN A 19 4.72 -10.10 11.57
CA GLN A 19 3.93 -10.84 12.57
C GLN A 19 4.52 -10.75 13.99
N HIS A 20 5.85 -10.67 14.11
CA HIS A 20 6.55 -10.63 15.40
C HIS A 20 6.71 -9.21 15.97
N ASN A 21 6.64 -8.16 15.14
CA ASN A 21 6.78 -6.77 15.58
C ASN A 21 5.73 -5.84 14.94
N PRO A 22 4.43 -6.18 15.00
CA PRO A 22 3.41 -5.37 14.34
C PRO A 22 3.26 -4.03 15.05
N ALA A 23 2.96 -2.98 14.28
CA ALA A 23 2.79 -1.60 14.73
C ALA A 23 4.00 -0.99 15.48
N ARG A 24 5.17 -1.65 15.49
CA ARG A 24 6.34 -1.17 16.25
C ARG A 24 7.19 -0.26 15.38
N ARG A 25 7.46 0.97 15.85
CA ARG A 25 8.29 1.91 15.09
C ARG A 25 9.78 1.66 15.26
N PHE A 26 10.52 1.83 14.16
CA PHE A 26 11.97 1.78 14.12
C PHE A 26 12.54 2.92 13.26
N LEU A 27 13.77 3.30 13.54
CA LEU A 27 14.60 4.13 12.68
C LEU A 27 15.46 3.20 11.82
N GLY A 28 15.48 3.44 10.50
CA GLY A 28 16.26 2.67 9.56
C GLY A 28 17.07 3.54 8.60
N CYS A 29 18.07 2.94 7.95
CA CYS A 29 18.79 3.60 6.86
C CYS A 29 17.81 4.02 5.74
N PRO A 30 17.86 5.28 5.26
CA PRO A 30 17.06 5.70 4.10
C PRO A 30 17.34 4.84 2.86
N ASN A 31 18.60 4.39 2.69
CA ASN A 31 19.08 3.63 1.54
C ASN A 31 18.88 2.10 1.66
N TYR A 32 18.05 1.63 2.60
CA TYR A 32 17.85 0.19 2.89
C TYR A 32 17.45 -0.72 1.70
N LEU A 33 16.92 -0.18 0.60
CA LEU A 33 16.53 -0.96 -0.59
C LEU A 33 17.70 -1.23 -1.52
N ASP A 34 18.76 -0.43 -1.44
CA ASP A 34 19.94 -0.58 -2.27
C ASP A 34 21.03 -1.30 -1.47
N PRO A 35 21.35 -2.57 -1.82
CA PRO A 35 22.35 -3.34 -1.09
C PRO A 35 23.76 -2.77 -1.19
N THR A 36 24.04 -1.88 -2.14
CA THR A 36 25.37 -1.27 -2.33
C THR A 36 25.61 -0.06 -1.43
N THR A 37 24.54 0.66 -1.05
CA THR A 37 24.60 1.90 -0.26
C THR A 37 23.99 1.76 1.13
N ASN A 38 23.27 0.66 1.41
CA ASN A 38 22.66 0.38 2.71
C ASN A 38 23.71 0.06 3.80
N CYS A 39 23.80 0.91 4.83
CA CYS A 39 24.63 0.66 6.01
C CYS A 39 24.00 -0.29 7.06
N ASN A 40 22.81 -0.82 6.80
CA ASN A 40 22.03 -1.69 7.69
C ASN A 40 21.68 -1.08 9.06
N PHE A 41 21.74 0.25 9.19
CA PHE A 41 21.33 0.93 10.42
C PHE A 41 19.88 0.60 10.78
N PHE A 42 19.67 0.22 12.03
CA PHE A 42 18.38 -0.15 12.58
C PHE A 42 18.31 0.15 14.09
N GLN A 43 17.25 0.80 14.54
CA GLN A 43 17.01 1.03 15.97
C GLN A 43 15.51 1.06 16.28
N TRP A 44 15.08 0.31 17.29
CA TRP A 44 13.69 0.39 17.77
C TRP A 44 13.42 1.72 18.48
N VAL A 45 12.28 2.33 18.17
CA VAL A 45 11.77 3.54 18.85
C VAL A 45 10.81 3.15 19.95
N ASP A 46 9.86 2.26 19.63
CA ASP A 46 8.87 1.79 20.59
C ASP A 46 9.32 0.50 21.27
N ALA A 47 8.83 0.29 22.49
CA ALA A 47 8.86 -1.02 23.14
C ALA A 47 8.03 -2.05 22.34
N PRO A 48 8.31 -3.36 22.45
CA PRO A 48 7.42 -4.36 21.88
C PRO A 48 6.03 -4.30 22.53
N LEU A 49 5.01 -4.76 21.80
CA LEU A 49 3.66 -4.91 22.37
C LEU A 49 3.66 -5.88 23.56
N PRO A 50 2.77 -5.69 24.56
CA PRO A 50 2.92 -6.31 25.88
C PRO A 50 2.95 -7.84 25.89
N ASN A 51 2.27 -8.49 24.93
CA ASN A 51 2.23 -9.94 24.84
C ASN A 51 1.88 -10.40 23.41
N ARG A 52 1.94 -11.72 23.18
CA ARG A 52 1.64 -12.34 21.89
C ARG A 52 0.20 -12.11 21.41
N TRP A 53 -0.77 -11.96 22.34
CA TRP A 53 -2.15 -11.69 21.98
C TRP A 53 -2.28 -10.31 21.31
N TYR A 54 -1.68 -9.27 21.91
CA TYR A 54 -1.67 -7.94 21.29
C TYR A 54 -0.92 -7.92 19.96
N GLN A 55 0.18 -8.66 19.84
CA GLN A 55 0.92 -8.78 18.57
C GLN A 55 0.05 -9.43 17.50
N ALA A 56 -0.51 -10.62 17.76
CA ALA A 56 -1.38 -11.31 16.82
C ALA A 56 -2.56 -10.43 16.40
N ARG A 57 -3.22 -9.78 17.38
CA ARG A 57 -4.38 -8.92 17.10
C ARG A 57 -4.05 -7.73 16.21
N MET A 58 -2.93 -7.06 16.46
CA MET A 58 -2.48 -5.93 15.62
C MET A 58 -2.10 -6.37 14.22
N TYR A 59 -1.44 -7.52 14.09
CA TYR A 59 -1.07 -8.09 12.79
C TYR A 59 -2.32 -8.51 11.98
N GLU A 60 -3.27 -9.20 12.60
CA GLU A 60 -4.56 -9.55 11.98
C GLU A 60 -5.32 -8.31 11.52
N MET A 61 -5.38 -7.27 12.36
CA MET A 61 -6.03 -6.01 12.00
C MET A 61 -5.37 -5.38 10.77
N HIS A 62 -4.04 -5.37 10.70
CA HIS A 62 -3.31 -4.87 9.54
C HIS A 62 -3.62 -5.66 8.26
N LEU A 63 -3.67 -7.00 8.33
CA LEU A 63 -4.05 -7.84 7.20
C LEU A 63 -5.48 -7.56 6.73
N ASN A 64 -6.42 -7.42 7.65
CA ASN A 64 -7.80 -7.10 7.31
C ASN A 64 -7.92 -5.76 6.58
N VAL A 65 -7.16 -4.75 7.01
CA VAL A 65 -7.10 -3.44 6.32
C VAL A 65 -6.53 -3.58 4.92
N ILE A 66 -5.43 -4.30 4.74
CA ILE A 66 -4.83 -4.52 3.41
C ILE A 66 -5.82 -5.25 2.49
N ASN A 67 -6.44 -6.33 2.96
CA ASN A 67 -7.38 -7.11 2.16
C ASN A 67 -8.60 -6.25 1.76
N ALA A 68 -9.18 -5.50 2.69
CA ALA A 68 -10.28 -4.59 2.39
C ALA A 68 -9.88 -3.51 1.37
N GLN A 69 -8.67 -2.95 1.48
CA GLN A 69 -8.15 -1.99 0.49
C GLN A 69 -7.99 -2.62 -0.91
N GLN A 70 -7.54 -3.88 -0.98
CA GLN A 70 -7.41 -4.61 -2.23
C GLN A 70 -8.79 -4.88 -2.86
N GLU A 71 -9.77 -5.31 -2.08
CA GLU A 71 -11.15 -5.51 -2.54
C GLU A 71 -11.74 -4.21 -3.11
N ILE A 72 -11.54 -3.08 -2.41
CA ILE A 72 -11.96 -1.75 -2.90
C ILE A 72 -11.27 -1.40 -4.21
N ALA A 73 -9.96 -1.63 -4.32
CA ALA A 73 -9.21 -1.36 -5.55
C ALA A 73 -9.70 -2.22 -6.72
N GLN A 74 -9.97 -3.50 -6.48
CA GLN A 74 -10.53 -4.41 -7.48
C GLN A 74 -11.94 -3.98 -7.90
N ALA A 75 -12.81 -3.63 -6.96
CA ALA A 75 -14.15 -3.14 -7.24
C ALA A 75 -14.11 -1.86 -8.10
N LYS A 76 -13.22 -0.91 -7.77
CA LYS A 76 -13.00 0.31 -8.57
C LYS A 76 -12.54 0.00 -9.99
N ASN A 77 -11.60 -0.94 -10.16
CA ASN A 77 -11.12 -1.36 -11.47
C ASN A 77 -12.24 -2.02 -12.29
N ASN A 78 -13.05 -2.87 -11.67
CA ASN A 78 -14.19 -3.50 -12.31
C ASN A 78 -15.25 -2.48 -12.74
N LEU A 79 -15.55 -1.51 -11.88
CA LEU A 79 -16.45 -0.41 -12.19
C LEU A 79 -15.92 0.44 -13.36
N SER A 80 -14.64 0.81 -13.31
CA SER A 80 -13.98 1.55 -14.40
C SER A 80 -14.06 0.81 -15.73
N ARG A 81 -13.76 -0.50 -15.71
CA ARG A 81 -13.84 -1.37 -16.89
C ARG A 81 -15.28 -1.47 -17.42
N SER A 82 -16.28 -1.66 -16.56
CA SER A 82 -17.68 -1.68 -16.96
C SER A 82 -18.12 -0.34 -17.57
N ASN A 83 -17.74 0.78 -16.95
CA ASN A 83 -18.02 2.12 -17.46
C ASN A 83 -17.41 2.35 -18.84
N PHE A 84 -16.20 1.85 -19.09
CA PHE A 84 -15.55 1.91 -20.39
C PHE A 84 -16.36 1.16 -21.47
N TYR A 85 -16.75 -0.10 -21.20
CA TYR A 85 -17.56 -0.88 -22.15
C TYR A 85 -18.94 -0.26 -22.40
N ASN A 86 -19.60 0.24 -21.35
CA ASN A 86 -20.89 0.91 -21.48
C ASN A 86 -20.77 2.15 -22.37
N ARG A 87 -19.71 2.95 -22.22
CA ARG A 87 -19.46 4.11 -23.08
C ARG A 87 -19.25 3.71 -24.54
N ILE A 88 -18.46 2.67 -24.81
CA ILE A 88 -18.26 2.16 -26.17
C ILE A 88 -19.59 1.70 -26.77
N LEU A 89 -20.36 0.91 -26.02
CA LEU A 89 -21.64 0.38 -26.47
C LEU A 89 -22.63 1.50 -26.82
N ILE A 90 -22.74 2.53 -25.97
CA ILE A 90 -23.60 3.70 -26.22
C ILE A 90 -23.21 4.40 -27.52
N VAL A 91 -21.91 4.65 -27.73
CA VAL A 91 -21.41 5.30 -28.96
C VAL A 91 -21.75 4.47 -30.21
N LEU A 92 -21.54 3.16 -30.15
CA LEU A 92 -21.87 2.26 -31.26
C LEU A 92 -23.37 2.27 -31.57
N ILE A 93 -24.23 2.17 -30.55
CA ILE A 93 -25.69 2.20 -30.72
C ILE A 93 -26.14 3.53 -31.35
N VAL A 94 -25.66 4.66 -30.82
CA VAL A 94 -26.01 5.99 -31.36
C VAL A 94 -25.54 6.12 -32.81
N SER A 95 -24.32 5.69 -33.14
CA SER A 95 -23.83 5.73 -34.53
C SER A 95 -24.70 4.90 -35.49
N MET A 96 -25.14 3.71 -35.08
CA MET A 96 -26.01 2.86 -35.90
C MET A 96 -27.37 3.51 -36.15
N LEU A 97 -27.94 4.18 -35.14
CA LEU A 97 -29.19 4.92 -35.29
C LEU A 97 -29.00 6.11 -36.25
N VAL A 98 -27.95 6.92 -36.06
CA VAL A 98 -27.67 8.09 -36.92
C VAL A 98 -27.50 7.68 -38.38
N ILE A 99 -26.76 6.61 -38.66
CA ILE A 99 -26.59 6.09 -40.03
C ILE A 99 -27.94 5.73 -40.66
N ARG A 100 -28.80 5.01 -39.91
CA ARG A 100 -30.13 4.62 -40.38
C ARG A 100 -31.09 5.78 -40.66
N PHE A 101 -30.90 6.93 -40.03
CA PHE A 101 -31.74 8.12 -40.24
C PHE A 101 -31.18 9.07 -41.31
N ILE A 102 -29.94 8.87 -41.77
CA ILE A 102 -29.31 9.66 -42.84
C ILE A 102 -29.37 8.94 -44.19
N SER A 103 -29.45 7.61 -44.20
CA SER A 103 -29.70 6.76 -45.39
C SER A 103 -31.18 6.68 -45.74
#